data_AF-A0A8S3K4D9-F1
#
_entry.id   AF-A0A8S3K4D9-F1
#
_cell.length_a   1.000
_cell.length_b   1.000
_cell.length_c   1.000
_cell.angle_alpha   90.00
_cell.angle_beta   90.00
_cell.angle_gamma   90.00
#
_symmetry.space_group_name_H-M   'P 1'
#
loop_
_entity.id
_entity.type
_entity.pdbx_description
1 polymer ?
#
loop_
_entity_poly.entity_id
_entity_poly.type
_entity_poly.pdbx_seq_one_letter_code
_entity_poly.pdbx_strand_id
1 'polypeptide(L)' 'MINTDSPNYQYAQEHGYLFNKTIKWWCGQGRLLNYFNVEAVDWWHSLIKQLIDTVGPIHAFK' A
#
# COMPACT_ATOMS: atom_id res chain seq x y z
N MET A 1 -0.95 5.48 -0.30
CA MET A 1 -0.70 5.47 -1.75
C MET A 1 0.48 4.55 -2.02
N ILE A 2 0.52 3.88 -3.17
CA ILE A 2 1.62 2.97 -3.52
C ILE A 2 2.39 3.58 -4.69
N ASN A 3 3.69 3.80 -4.50
CA ASN A 3 4.55 4.35 -5.54
C ASN A 3 4.76 3.37 -6.69
N THR A 4 4.95 3.87 -7.89
CA THR A 4 5.25 3.07 -9.08
C THR A 4 6.59 2.32 -9.00
N ASP A 5 7.51 2.77 -8.15
CA ASP A 5 8.81 2.12 -7.89
C ASP A 5 8.80 1.20 -6.66
N SER A 6 7.65 1.06 -5.98
CA SER A 6 7.52 0.14 -4.85
C SER A 6 7.58 -1.32 -5.33
N PRO A 7 8.26 -2.22 -4.60
CA PRO A 7 8.22 -3.65 -4.91
C PRO A 7 6.80 -4.24 -4.85
N ASN A 8 5.87 -3.59 -4.15
CA ASN A 8 4.47 -4.00 -4.04
C ASN A 8 3.59 -3.51 -5.19
N TYR A 9 4.08 -2.62 -6.06
CA TYR A 9 3.25 -1.95 -7.07
C TYR A 9 2.71 -2.92 -8.11
N GLN A 10 3.56 -3.79 -8.66
CA GLN A 10 3.16 -4.73 -9.70
C GLN A 10 2.10 -5.71 -9.19
N TYR A 11 2.31 -6.28 -8.00
CA TYR A 11 1.33 -7.16 -7.36
C TYR A 11 -0.02 -6.46 -7.18
N ALA A 12 -0.03 -5.25 -6.61
CA ALA A 12 -1.26 -4.48 -6.40
C ALA A 12 -1.96 -4.11 -7.71
N GLN A 13 -1.20 -3.88 -8.79
CA GLN A 13 -1.75 -3.61 -10.12
C GLN A 13 -2.40 -4.85 -10.73
N GLU A 14 -1.73 -5.99 -10.70
CA GLU A 14 -2.20 -7.25 -11.28
C GLU A 14 -3.47 -7.77 -10.59
N HIS A 15 -3.64 -7.48 -9.30
CA HIS A 15 -4.81 -7.88 -8.51
C HIS A 15 -5.94 -6.83 -8.50
N GLY A 16 -5.80 -5.72 -9.25
CA GLY A 16 -6.85 -4.70 -9.29
C GLY A 16 -7.02 -3.91 -7.98
N TYR A 17 -5.99 -3.85 -7.14
CA TYR A 17 -6.03 -3.18 -5.83
C TYR A 17 -5.79 -1.66 -5.92
N LEU A 18 -5.48 -1.15 -7.11
CA LEU A 18 -5.15 0.27 -7.33
C LEU A 18 -6.17 0.94 -8.25
N PHE A 19 -6.60 2.16 -7.94
CA PHE A 19 -7.33 3.00 -8.91
C PHE A 19 -6.48 3.26 -10.15
N ASN A 20 -7.09 3.34 -11.34
CA ASN A 20 -6.38 3.40 -12.63
C ASN A 20 -5.52 4.66 -12.89
N LYS A 21 -5.63 5.69 -12.05
CA LYS A 21 -4.95 6.97 -12.26
C LYS A 21 -3.67 7.07 -11.42
N THR A 22 -2.54 7.24 -12.11
CA THR A 22 -1.27 7.64 -11.49
C THR A 22 -1.30 9.13 -11.18
N ILE A 23 -0.88 9.51 -9.98
CA ILE A 23 -0.77 10.89 -9.52
C ILE A 23 0.63 11.18 -8.97
N LYS A 24 1.09 12.41 -9.16
CA LYS A 24 2.29 12.93 -8.50
C LYS A 24 1.96 13.34 -7.07
N TRP A 25 2.82 13.03 -6.12
CA TRP A 25 2.72 13.41 -4.71
C TRP A 25 4.10 13.70 -4.12
N TRP A 26 4.17 14.01 -2.83
CA TRP A 26 5.39 14.39 -2.14
C TRP A 26 6.52 13.35 -2.22
N CYS A 27 6.20 12.07 -2.40
CA CYS A 27 7.17 10.96 -2.52
C CYS A 27 7.29 10.39 -3.95
N GLY A 28 7.00 11.18 -4.99
CA GLY A 28 7.18 10.75 -6.39
C GLY A 28 5.87 10.53 -7.15
N GLN A 29 5.73 9.37 -7.81
CA GLN A 29 4.56 8.99 -8.60
C GLN A 29 3.93 7.73 -8.02
N GLY A 30 2.60 7.68 -7.92
CA GLY A 30 1.91 6.51 -7.36
C GLY A 30 0.44 6.46 -7.69
N ARG A 31 -0.20 5.35 -7.30
CA ARG A 31 -1.64 5.14 -7.44
C ARG A 31 -2.28 4.91 -6.07
N LEU A 32 -3.50 5.39 -5.92
CA LEU A 32 -4.29 5.21 -4.70
C LEU A 32 -4.71 3.75 -4.56
N LEU A 33 -4.57 3.20 -3.35
CA LEU A 33 -5.16 1.92 -2.98
C LEU A 33 -6.69 2.06 -3.06
N ASN A 34 -7.36 1.06 -3.64
CA ASN A 34 -8.80 1.03 -3.74
C ASN A 34 -9.43 0.51 -2.45
N TYR A 35 -9.74 1.42 -1.52
CA TYR A 35 -10.39 1.07 -0.25
C TYR A 35 -11.84 0.56 -0.38
N PHE A 36 -12.44 0.60 -1.59
CA PHE A 36 -13.74 -0.03 -1.85
C PHE A 36 -13.62 -1.49 -2.28
N ASN A 37 -12.39 -1.98 -2.53
CA ASN A 37 -12.13 -3.40 -2.75
C ASN A 37 -11.67 -4.03 -1.43
N VAL A 38 -12.50 -4.93 -0.87
CA VAL A 38 -12.21 -5.59 0.41
C VAL A 38 -10.90 -6.39 0.34
N GLU A 39 -10.63 -7.07 -0.77
CA GLU A 39 -9.38 -7.83 -0.94
C GLU A 39 -8.15 -6.93 -0.92
N ALA A 40 -8.25 -5.72 -1.49
CA ALA A 40 -7.18 -4.73 -1.46
C ALA A 40 -6.89 -4.23 -0.04
N VAL A 41 -7.95 -4.04 0.76
CA VAL A 41 -7.86 -3.62 2.16
C VAL A 41 -7.25 -4.73 3.01
N ASP A 42 -7.71 -5.98 2.84
CA ASP A 42 -7.18 -7.14 3.57
C ASP A 42 -5.71 -7.39 3.25
N TRP A 43 -5.34 -7.30 1.97
CA TRP A 43 -3.94 -7.38 1.56
C TRP A 43 -3.10 -6.28 2.21
N TRP A 44 -3.56 -5.03 2.20
CA TRP A 44 -2.85 -3.91 2.81
C TRP A 44 -2.67 -4.10 4.33
N HIS A 45 -3.70 -4.56 5.03
CA HIS A 45 -3.61 -4.90 6.45
C HIS A 45 -2.62 -6.02 6.73
N SER A 46 -2.52 -7.02 5.86
CA SER A 46 -1.54 -8.11 6.02
C SER A 46 -0.09 -7.61 5.96
N LEU A 47 0.21 -6.64 5.09
CA LEU A 47 1.52 -6.01 5.01
C LEU A 47 1.84 -5.22 6.29
N ILE A 48 0.88 -4.48 6.83
CA ILE A 48 1.04 -3.75 8.10
C ILE A 48 1.28 -4.73 9.24
N LYS A 49 0.52 -5.84 9.29
CA LYS A 49 0.70 -6.88 10.29
C LYS A 49 2.10 -7.50 10.19
N GLN A 50 2.54 -7.88 8.99
CA GLN A 50 3.89 -8.41 8.78
C GLN A 50 4.97 -7.44 9.24
N LEU A 51 4.79 -6.14 8.96
CA LEU A 51 5.72 -5.11 9.44
C LEU A 51 5.77 -5.10 10.97
N ILE A 52 4.62 -5.02 11.65
CA ILE A 52 4.54 -5.02 13.12
C ILE A 52 5.16 -6.28 13.71
N ASP A 53 4.90 -7.45 13.11
CA ASP A 53 5.47 -8.72 13.57
C ASP A 53 7.01 -8.73 13.41
N THR A 54 7.54 -8.04 12.39
CA THR A 54 8.98 -8.00 12.08
C THR A 54 9.73 -6.98 12.94
N VAL A 55 9.20 -5.76 13.12
CA VAL A 55 9.90 -4.65 13.79
C VAL A 55 9.36 -4.34 15.18
N GLY A 56 8.34 -5.07 15.63
CA GLY A 56 7.61 -4.78 16.86
C GLY A 56 6.58 -3.65 16.69
N PRO A 57 5.81 -3.34 17.75
CA PRO A 57 4.85 -2.24 17.73
C PRO A 57 5.59 -0.92 17.47
N ILE A 58 5.18 -0.23 16.41
CA ILE A 58 5.70 1.11 16.09
C ILE A 58 5.29 2.04 17.25
N HIS A 59 6.25 2.45 18.07
CA HIS A 59 6.06 3.53 19.04
C HIS A 59 6.08 4.87 18.27
N ALA A 60 5.07 5.08 17.43
CA ALA A 60 4.84 6.37 16.81
C ALA A 60 4.27 7.26 17.92
N PHE A 61 5.03 8.31 18.25
CA PHE A 61 4.76 9.33 19.26
C PHE A 61 5.11 8.93 20.70
N LYS A 62 6.10 9.65 21.23
CA LYS A 62 6.34 9.83 22.66
C LYS A 62 5.84 11.22 23.04
#